data_AF-A0A9W7G990-F1
#
_entry.id   AF-A0A9W7G990-F1
#
_cell.length_a   1.000
_cell.length_b   1.000
_cell.length_c   1.000
_cell.angle_alpha   90.00
_cell.angle_beta   90.00
_cell.angle_gamma   90.00
#
_symmetry.space_group_name_H-M   'P 1'
#
loop_
_entity.id
_entity.type
_entity.pdbx_description
1 polymer ?
#
loop_
_entity_poly.entity_id
_entity_poly.type
_entity_poly.pdbx_seq_one_letter_code
_entity_poly.pdbx_strand_id
1 'polypeptide(L)'
;MSKASKEQMKASNERWTKELRALQVAVNLGGGEDKETFVKDLQDGAAQNLVVLAGNKAFLKDALLSAKLAQPGSFQQKDVLLIPVSNERVPSAVASDKGFASAPESSSGSSSPLYIAEPSGEGWRDLIEREMQDAEGQGGYGL
;
A
#
# COMPACT_ATOMS: atom_id res chain seq x y z
N MET A 1 -23.45 -16.43 5.07
CA MET A 1 -23.56 -15.19 4.27
C MET A 1 -24.87 -15.19 3.49
N SER A 2 -25.70 -14.16 3.65
CA SER A 2 -26.96 -14.00 2.89
C SER A 2 -26.67 -13.58 1.44
N LYS A 3 -27.65 -13.70 0.53
CA LYS A 3 -27.54 -13.17 -0.84
C LYS A 3 -27.27 -11.67 -0.85
N ALA A 4 -27.91 -10.92 0.04
CA ALA A 4 -27.71 -9.48 0.19
C ALA A 4 -26.27 -9.12 0.59
N SER A 5 -25.66 -9.87 1.52
CA SER A 5 -24.26 -9.65 1.91
C SER A 5 -23.28 -9.89 0.75
N LYS A 6 -23.56 -10.88 -0.12
CA LYS A 6 -22.72 -11.18 -1.29
C LYS A 6 -22.83 -10.10 -2.36
N GLU A 7 -24.02 -9.57 -2.60
CA GLU A 7 -24.23 -8.47 -3.56
C GLU A 7 -23.58 -7.17 -3.07
N GLN A 8 -23.70 -6.87 -1.78
CA GLN A 8 -23.05 -5.71 -1.17
C GLN A 8 -21.51 -5.81 -1.23
N MET A 9 -20.95 -6.99 -0.94
CA MET A 9 -19.51 -7.24 -1.06
C MET A 9 -19.03 -7.14 -2.51
N LYS A 10 -19.80 -7.64 -3.48
CA LYS A 10 -19.47 -7.54 -4.90
C LYS A 10 -19.48 -6.07 -5.37
N ALA A 11 -20.49 -5.30 -4.98
CA ALA A 11 -20.59 -3.88 -5.34
C ALA A 11 -19.46 -3.05 -4.71
N SER A 12 -19.12 -3.31 -3.44
CA SER A 12 -17.98 -2.68 -2.75
C SER A 12 -16.67 -3.02 -3.46
N ASN A 13 -16.44 -4.30 -3.80
CA ASN A 13 -15.23 -4.72 -4.50
C ASN A 13 -15.09 -4.14 -5.91
N GLU A 14 -16.19 -4.04 -6.68
CA GLU A 14 -16.19 -3.42 -8.00
C GLU A 14 -15.84 -1.91 -7.91
N ARG A 15 -16.39 -1.23 -6.91
CA ARG A 15 -16.08 0.18 -6.64
C ARG A 15 -14.61 0.35 -6.23
N TRP A 16 -14.15 -0.44 -5.27
CA TRP A 16 -12.76 -0.45 -4.81
C TRP A 16 -11.81 -0.65 -5.99
N THR A 17 -12.07 -1.65 -6.83
CA THR A 17 -11.25 -1.93 -8.01
C THR A 17 -11.17 -0.73 -8.95
N LYS A 18 -12.27 -0.02 -9.17
CA LYS A 18 -12.30 1.16 -10.03
C LYS A 18 -11.51 2.34 -9.45
N GLU A 19 -11.71 2.63 -8.17
CA GLU A 19 -11.02 3.74 -7.48
C GLU A 19 -9.52 3.44 -7.36
N LEU A 20 -9.14 2.22 -6.96
CA LEU A 20 -7.75 1.76 -6.86
C LEU A 20 -6.99 1.90 -8.19
N ARG A 21 -7.61 1.51 -9.31
CA ARG A 21 -7.02 1.60 -10.65
C ARG A 21 -6.67 3.02 -11.09
N ALA A 22 -7.34 4.02 -10.53
CA ALA A 22 -7.10 5.43 -10.82
C ALA A 22 -5.94 6.03 -10.00
N LEU A 23 -5.45 5.33 -8.97
CA LEU A 23 -4.39 5.83 -8.11
C LEU A 23 -2.99 5.70 -8.75
N GLN A 24 -2.11 6.61 -8.36
CA GLN A 24 -0.72 6.64 -8.83
C GLN A 24 0.22 5.95 -7.84
N VAL A 25 1.27 5.34 -8.36
CA VAL A 25 2.36 4.74 -7.56
C VAL A 25 3.70 5.10 -8.17
N ALA A 26 4.69 5.30 -7.31
CA ALA A 26 6.08 5.44 -7.69
C ALA A 26 6.76 4.07 -7.57
N VAL A 27 7.28 3.57 -8.69
CA VAL A 27 7.90 2.24 -8.77
C VAL A 27 9.40 2.40 -9.01
N ASN A 28 10.19 1.72 -8.19
CA ASN A 28 11.64 1.66 -8.39
C ASN A 28 12.00 0.52 -9.36
N LEU A 29 12.71 0.85 -10.44
CA LEU A 29 13.14 -0.11 -11.47
C LEU A 29 14.62 -0.51 -11.36
N GLY A 30 15.28 -0.23 -10.24
CA GLY A 30 16.69 -0.59 -10.00
C GLY A 30 17.71 0.36 -10.63
N GLY A 31 17.24 1.47 -11.23
CA GLY A 31 18.06 2.51 -11.85
C GLY A 31 18.29 3.75 -11.00
N GLY A 32 17.81 3.77 -9.75
CA GLY A 32 17.95 4.90 -8.83
C GLY A 32 16.90 6.02 -9.00
N GLU A 33 16.11 5.98 -10.07
CA GLU A 33 14.95 6.87 -10.27
C GLU A 33 13.65 6.07 -10.15
N ASP A 34 12.71 6.62 -9.38
CA ASP A 34 11.36 6.10 -9.28
C ASP A 34 10.52 6.61 -10.45
N LYS A 35 9.77 5.71 -11.08
CA LYS A 35 8.86 6.05 -12.16
C LYS A 35 7.43 6.08 -11.64
N GLU A 36 6.77 7.22 -11.82
CA GLU A 36 5.34 7.34 -11.54
C GLU A 36 4.50 6.65 -12.64
N THR A 37 3.51 5.89 -12.21
CA THR A 37 2.55 5.20 -13.09
C THR A 37 1.22 5.01 -12.38
N PHE A 38 0.16 4.68 -13.12
CA PHE A 38 -1.11 4.32 -12.50
C PHE A 38 -1.16 2.83 -12.16
N VAL A 39 -1.94 2.50 -11.13
CA VAL A 39 -2.21 1.11 -10.73
C VAL A 39 -2.80 0.30 -11.88
N LYS A 40 -3.71 0.90 -12.68
CA LYS A 40 -4.26 0.22 -13.87
C LYS A 40 -3.18 -0.28 -14.83
N ASP A 41 -2.13 0.51 -15.03
CA ASP A 41 -1.10 0.20 -16.02
C ASP A 41 -0.22 -0.96 -15.53
N LEU A 42 -0.02 -1.07 -14.22
CA LEU A 42 0.68 -2.19 -13.59
C LEU A 42 -0.14 -3.49 -13.61
N GLN A 43 -1.45 -3.40 -13.39
CA GLN A 43 -2.35 -4.57 -13.42
C GLN A 43 -2.58 -5.07 -14.84
N ASP A 44 -2.92 -4.18 -15.77
CA ASP A 44 -3.29 -4.57 -17.13
C ASP A 44 -2.07 -4.83 -18.01
N GLY A 45 -1.01 -4.02 -17.85
CA GLY A 45 0.18 -4.09 -18.69
C GLY A 45 1.21 -5.09 -18.18
N ALA A 46 1.58 -4.99 -16.91
CA ALA A 46 2.64 -5.79 -16.31
C ALA A 46 2.14 -7.04 -15.56
N ALA A 47 0.82 -7.30 -15.57
CA ALA A 47 0.16 -8.42 -14.91
C ALA A 47 0.54 -8.57 -13.42
N GLN A 48 0.88 -7.46 -12.75
CA GLN A 48 1.33 -7.48 -11.37
C GLN A 48 0.15 -7.71 -10.42
N ASN A 49 0.32 -8.64 -9.48
CA ASN A 49 -0.56 -8.85 -8.35
C ASN A 49 -0.26 -7.78 -7.29
N LEU A 50 -1.23 -6.93 -6.98
CA LEU A 50 -1.04 -5.83 -6.03
C LEU A 50 -1.55 -6.20 -4.66
N VAL A 51 -0.75 -5.93 -3.63
CA VAL A 51 -1.14 -6.05 -2.22
C VAL A 51 -0.96 -4.70 -1.55
N VAL A 52 -2.08 -4.09 -1.16
CA VAL A 52 -2.09 -2.84 -0.42
C VAL A 52 -2.04 -3.15 1.07
N LEU A 53 -1.05 -2.61 1.78
CA LEU A 53 -0.87 -2.78 3.22
C LEU A 53 -1.23 -1.46 3.90
N ALA A 54 -2.32 -1.43 4.66
CA ALA A 54 -2.74 -0.23 5.40
C ALA A 54 -2.46 -0.38 6.90
N GLY A 55 -1.86 0.64 7.51
CA GLY A 55 -1.62 0.64 8.95
C GLY A 55 -0.76 1.80 9.46
N ASN A 56 -0.41 1.75 10.76
CA ASN A 56 0.57 2.69 11.31
C ASN A 56 1.99 2.33 10.84
N LYS A 57 2.95 3.25 10.97
CA LYS A 57 4.31 3.03 10.44
C LYS A 57 5.02 1.84 11.11
N ALA A 58 4.76 1.60 12.39
CA ALA A 58 5.34 0.48 13.12
C ALA A 58 4.88 -0.87 12.54
N PHE A 59 3.57 -1.01 12.30
CA PHE A 59 2.96 -2.18 11.69
C PHE A 59 3.46 -2.41 10.27
N LEU A 60 3.54 -1.36 9.45
CA LEU A 60 4.03 -1.49 8.07
C LEU A 60 5.49 -1.98 8.03
N LYS A 61 6.35 -1.43 8.90
CA LYS A 61 7.75 -1.87 9.01
C LYS A 61 7.85 -3.33 9.44
N ASP A 62 7.08 -3.74 10.44
CA ASP A 62 7.07 -5.10 10.95
C ASP A 62 6.52 -6.10 9.92
N ALA A 63 5.44 -5.74 9.23
CA ALA A 63 4.85 -6.55 8.17
C ALA A 63 5.81 -6.75 6.99
N LEU A 64 6.47 -5.68 6.53
CA LEU A 64 7.46 -5.76 5.44
C LEU A 64 8.70 -6.56 5.84
N LEU A 65 9.18 -6.40 7.08
CA LEU A 65 10.30 -7.17 7.60
C LEU A 65 9.93 -8.66 7.71
N SER A 66 8.77 -8.96 8.28
CA SER A 66 8.25 -10.32 8.42
C SER A 66 8.06 -10.99 7.06
N ALA A 67 7.50 -10.27 6.09
CA ALA A 67 7.35 -10.75 4.72
C ALA A 67 8.71 -11.10 4.09
N LYS A 68 9.71 -10.23 4.26
CA LYS A 68 11.07 -10.45 3.76
C LYS A 68 11.75 -11.67 4.39
N LEU A 69 11.51 -11.91 5.68
CA LEU A 69 12.09 -13.05 6.41
C LEU A 69 11.37 -14.38 6.12
N ALA A 70 10.05 -14.35 5.98
CA ALA A 70 9.22 -15.55 5.83
C ALA A 70 9.41 -16.21 4.46
N GLN A 71 9.54 -15.43 3.38
CA GLN A 71 9.73 -15.96 2.03
C GLN A 71 10.71 -15.12 1.22
N PRO A 72 12.04 -15.35 1.38
CA PRO A 72 13.05 -14.65 0.60
C PRO A 72 12.82 -14.86 -0.91
N GLY A 73 12.56 -13.76 -1.64
CA GLY A 73 12.46 -13.76 -3.10
C GLY A 73 11.09 -14.15 -3.71
N SER A 74 10.09 -14.55 -2.92
CA SER A 74 8.81 -15.01 -3.48
C SER A 74 8.00 -13.90 -4.14
N PHE A 75 8.09 -12.67 -3.63
CA PHE A 75 7.35 -11.53 -4.19
C PHE A 75 7.84 -11.17 -5.61
N GLN A 76 9.15 -11.18 -5.83
CA GLN A 76 9.74 -10.96 -7.16
C GLN A 76 9.42 -12.10 -8.14
N GLN A 77 9.38 -13.34 -7.65
CA GLN A 77 9.10 -14.51 -8.49
C GLN A 77 7.62 -14.66 -8.88
N LYS A 78 6.71 -14.02 -8.14
CA LYS A 78 5.25 -14.17 -8.30
C LYS A 78 4.58 -12.90 -8.82
N ASP A 79 5.35 -11.96 -9.33
CA ASP A 79 4.84 -10.68 -9.84
C ASP A 79 3.97 -9.97 -8.79
N VAL A 80 4.39 -10.01 -7.51
CA VAL A 80 3.65 -9.38 -6.42
C VAL A 80 4.31 -8.05 -6.08
N LEU A 81 3.52 -6.98 -6.16
CA LEU A 81 3.92 -5.63 -5.79
C LEU A 81 3.21 -5.19 -4.51
N LEU A 82 3.99 -4.85 -3.49
CA LEU A 82 3.52 -4.37 -2.20
C LEU A 82 3.41 -2.85 -2.21
N ILE A 83 2.29 -2.31 -1.74
CA ILE A 83 2.06 -0.87 -1.60
C ILE A 83 1.74 -0.56 -0.14
N PRO A 84 2.70 -0.06 0.66
CA PRO A 84 2.48 0.32 2.04
C PRO A 84 1.83 1.72 2.11
N VAL A 85 0.63 1.80 2.67
CA VAL A 85 -0.12 3.05 2.88
C VAL A 85 -0.23 3.31 4.37
N SER A 86 0.38 4.41 4.83
CA SER A 86 0.29 4.80 6.23
C SER A 86 -1.01 5.54 6.53
N ASN A 87 -1.72 5.07 7.57
CA ASN A 87 -2.93 5.72 8.10
C ASN A 87 -2.61 6.88 9.04
N GLU A 88 -1.34 7.14 9.33
CA GLU A 88 -0.96 8.30 10.13
C GLU A 88 -1.23 9.58 9.32
N ARG A 89 -1.99 10.50 9.92
CA ARG A 89 -2.06 11.89 9.44
C ARG A 89 -0.69 12.51 9.64
N VAL A 90 0.14 12.48 8.60
CA VAL A 90 1.36 13.28 8.61
C VAL A 90 0.90 14.75 8.57
N PRO A 91 1.14 15.57 9.60
CA PRO A 91 0.94 17.00 9.45
C PRO A 91 1.87 17.45 8.33
N SER A 92 1.33 18.13 7.32
CA SER A 92 2.13 18.75 6.28
C SER A 92 3.00 19.84 6.92
N ALA A 93 4.21 19.47 7.34
CA ALA A 93 5.20 20.41 7.85
C ALA A 93 6.59 19.80 7.67
N VAL A 94 7.37 20.46 6.80
CA VAL A 94 8.83 20.52 6.85
C VAL A 94 9.35 20.47 8.29
N ALA A 95 9.93 19.33 8.68
CA ALA A 95 10.58 19.17 9.96
C ALA A 95 12.09 19.04 9.73
N SER A 96 12.78 20.17 9.82
CA SER A 96 14.23 20.23 10.01
C SER A 96 14.59 19.67 11.39
N ASP A 97 15.22 18.50 11.41
CA ASP A 97 15.61 17.81 12.63
C ASP A 97 17.03 18.21 13.08
N LYS A 98 17.15 18.81 14.27
CA LYS A 98 18.41 19.05 15.00
C LYS A 98 18.26 18.42 16.39
N GLY A 99 18.68 17.17 16.52
CA GLY A 99 18.73 16.47 17.80
C GLY A 99 19.59 15.21 17.73
N PHE A 100 20.62 15.13 18.57
CA PHE A 100 21.60 14.03 18.67
C PHE A 100 21.02 12.74 19.31
N ALA A 101 19.88 12.26 18.82
CA ALA A 101 19.30 10.97 19.25
C ALA A 101 18.47 10.25 18.17
N SER A 102 18.45 10.74 16.93
CA SER A 102 17.80 10.00 15.84
C SER A 102 18.72 8.85 15.43
N ALA A 103 18.31 7.62 15.75
CA ALA A 103 18.74 6.42 15.03
C ALA A 103 18.73 6.75 13.53
N PRO A 104 19.71 6.28 12.74
CA PRO A 104 19.87 6.74 11.37
C PRO A 104 18.55 6.51 10.63
N GLU A 105 17.82 7.59 10.35
CA GLU A 105 16.94 7.60 9.21
C GLU A 105 17.85 7.27 8.05
N SER A 106 17.62 6.11 7.43
CA SER A 106 18.35 5.65 6.24
C SER A 106 18.12 6.64 5.10
N SER A 107 18.72 7.81 5.18
CA SER A 107 19.00 8.65 4.04
C SER A 107 20.27 8.09 3.41
N SER A 108 20.10 7.60 2.19
CA SER A 108 21.16 7.28 1.22
C SER A 108 21.74 5.85 1.29
N GLY A 109 21.16 4.95 0.47
CA GLY A 109 21.87 3.77 -0.01
C GLY A 109 21.04 2.49 -0.23
N SER A 110 19.84 2.37 0.32
CA SER A 110 18.98 1.22 0.07
C SER A 110 17.85 1.64 -0.84
N SER A 111 18.01 1.41 -2.14
CA SER A 111 16.86 1.32 -3.06
C SER A 111 15.78 0.50 -2.36
N SER A 112 14.56 1.03 -2.25
CA SER A 112 13.42 0.21 -1.85
C SER A 112 13.44 -1.05 -2.74
N PRO A 113 13.21 -2.25 -2.17
CA PRO A 113 13.21 -3.47 -2.97
C PRO A 113 12.26 -3.31 -4.16
N LEU A 114 12.61 -3.88 -5.32
CA LEU A 114 11.85 -3.71 -6.56
C LEU A 114 10.38 -4.20 -6.49
N TYR A 115 10.04 -4.98 -5.46
CA TYR A 115 8.69 -5.47 -5.19
C TYR A 115 7.89 -4.59 -4.21
N ILE A 116 8.41 -3.42 -3.85
CA ILE A 116 7.73 -2.40 -3.05
C ILE A 116 7.60 -1.13 -3.90
N ALA A 117 6.38 -0.65 -4.05
CA ALA A 117 6.08 0.63 -4.67
C ALA A 117 5.53 1.61 -3.64
N GLU A 118 5.92 2.88 -3.75
CA GLU A 118 5.45 3.92 -2.87
C GLU A 118 4.12 4.48 -3.40
N PRO A 119 3.09 4.65 -2.53
CA PRO A 119 1.88 5.36 -2.95
C PRO A 119 2.25 6.80 -3.32
N SER A 120 1.82 7.25 -4.50
CA SER A 120 2.04 8.61 -4.98
C SER A 120 0.71 9.27 -5.36
N GLY A 121 0.70 10.59 -5.46
CA GLY A 121 -0.51 11.36 -5.71
C GLY A 121 -1.50 11.35 -4.54
N GLU A 122 -2.72 11.82 -4.82
CA GLU A 122 -3.81 11.96 -3.85
C GLU A 122 -4.78 10.76 -3.90
N GLY A 123 -5.62 10.60 -2.87
CA GLY A 123 -6.73 9.64 -2.87
C GLY A 123 -6.43 8.26 -2.25
N TRP A 124 -5.17 7.89 -2.02
CA TRP A 124 -4.83 6.64 -1.31
C TRP A 124 -5.47 6.55 0.07
N ARG A 125 -5.38 7.62 0.87
CA ARG A 125 -5.95 7.64 2.22
C ARG A 125 -7.47 7.55 2.22
N ASP A 126 -8.12 8.35 1.37
CA ASP A 126 -9.59 8.38 1.28
C ASP A 126 -10.14 7.02 0.85
N LEU A 127 -9.43 6.34 -0.05
CA LEU A 127 -9.76 4.99 -0.49
C LEU A 127 -9.65 4.00 0.69
N ILE A 128 -8.51 3.99 1.41
CA ILE A 128 -8.30 3.10 2.57
C ILE A 128 -9.31 3.36 3.69
N GLU A 129 -9.58 4.63 4.02
CA GLU A 129 -10.51 4.99 5.10
C GLU A 129 -11.94 4.52 4.79
N ARG A 130 -12.38 4.63 3.54
CA ARG A 130 -13.68 4.10 3.10
C ARG A 130 -13.75 2.58 3.20
N GLU A 131 -12.69 1.88 2.79
CA GLU A 131 -12.65 0.41 2.89
C GLU A 131 -12.63 -0.06 4.34
N MET A 132 -11.93 0.65 5.22
CA MET A 132 -11.98 0.37 6.66
C MET A 132 -13.39 0.55 7.22
N GLN A 133 -14.09 1.63 6.84
CA GLN A 133 -15.49 1.86 7.24
C GLN A 133 -16.44 0.79 6.69
N ASP A 134 -16.28 0.40 5.44
CA ASP A 134 -17.07 -0.68 4.82
C ASP A 134 -16.80 -2.02 5.52
N ALA A 135 -15.56 -2.30 5.93
CA ALA A 135 -15.18 -3.51 6.65
C ALA A 135 -15.73 -3.53 8.08
N GLU A 136 -15.68 -2.41 8.80
CA GLU A 136 -16.28 -2.25 10.13
C GLU A 136 -17.81 -2.46 10.09
N GLY A 137 -18.46 -1.87 9.08
CA GLY A 137 -19.90 -2.06 8.84
C GLY A 137 -20.28 -3.51 8.52
N GLN A 138 -19.39 -4.26 7.88
CA GLN A 138 -19.57 -5.71 7.62
C GLN A 138 -19.28 -6.58 8.85
N GLY A 139 -18.37 -6.14 9.74
CA GLY A 139 -18.03 -6.83 10.98
C GLY A 139 -19.11 -6.75 12.07
N GLY A 140 -19.96 -5.72 12.04
CA GLY A 140 -21.00 -5.47 13.04
C GLY A 140 -22.20 -6.43 13.06
N TYR A 141 -22.35 -7.33 12.08
CA TYR A 141 -23.46 -8.32 12.01
C TYR A 141 -23.10 -9.71 12.58
N GLY A 142 -22.00 -9.81 13.34
CA GLY A 142 -21.41 -11.09 13.76
C GLY A 142 -21.27 -11.33 15.26
N LEU A 143 -21.95 -10.58 16.12
CA LEU A 143 -22.07 -10.87 17.56
C LEU A 143 -23.53 -10.98 17.99
#